data_AF-A0A1M5WT87-F1
#
_entry.id   AF-A0A1M5WT87-F1
#
_cell.length_a   1.000
_cell.length_b   1.000
_cell.length_c   1.000
_cell.angle_alpha   90.00
_cell.angle_beta   90.00
_cell.angle_gamma   90.00
#
_symmetry.space_group_name_H-M   'P 1'
#
loop_
_entity.id
_entity.type
_entity.pdbx_description
1 polymer ?
#
loop_
_entity_poly.entity_id
_entity_poly.type
_entity_poly.pdbx_seq_one_letter_code
_entity_poly.pdbx_strand_id
1 'polypeptide(L)' 'MFLNRNVYEYKIGELSFKSNETRGTVEVFDNTGRMVKFKRTVPNNYSDFQSLAFNIYNDIDEDYRK' A
#
# COMPACT_ATOMS: atom_id res chain seq x y z
N MET A 1 -2.57 7.95 -24.29
CA MET A 1 -1.62 8.40 -23.25
C MET A 1 -2.12 7.83 -21.93
N PHE A 2 -1.50 6.77 -21.39
CA PHE A 2 -1.91 6.16 -20.12
C PHE A 2 -1.29 6.96 -18.97
N LEU A 3 -2.07 7.84 -18.33
CA LEU A 3 -1.64 8.55 -17.12
C LEU A 3 -1.60 7.54 -15.96
N ASN A 4 -0.40 7.23 -15.47
CA ASN A 4 -0.18 6.53 -14.21
C ASN A 4 -0.79 7.36 -13.06
N ARG A 5 -2.05 7.09 -12.72
CA ARG A 5 -2.73 7.64 -11.54
C ARG A 5 -2.40 6.76 -10.32
N ASN A 6 -1.23 6.99 -9.72
CA ASN A 6 -0.99 6.59 -8.32
C ASN A 6 -1.75 7.60 -7.46
N VAL A 7 -2.88 7.21 -6.88
CA VAL A 7 -3.80 8.22 -6.31
C VAL A 7 -3.47 8.57 -4.86
N TYR A 8 -2.84 7.68 -4.12
CA TYR A 8 -2.30 7.97 -2.79
C TYR A 8 -1.00 7.21 -2.52
N GLU A 9 -0.04 7.86 -1.86
CA GLU A 9 1.19 7.23 -1.38
C GLU A 9 1.33 7.49 0.13
N TYR A 10 1.74 6.47 0.87
CA TYR A 10 2.00 6.56 2.31
C TYR A 10 3.18 5.66 2.67
N LYS A 11 4.10 6.14 3.52
CA LYS A 11 5.30 5.41 3.90
C LYS A 11 5.28 5.14 5.40
N ILE A 12 5.49 3.89 5.79
CA ILE A 12 5.55 3.46 7.19
C ILE A 12 6.81 2.61 7.36
N GLY A 13 7.77 3.09 8.17
CA GLY A 13 9.07 2.44 8.32
C GLY A 13 9.82 2.32 6.97
N GLU A 14 10.22 1.11 6.63
CA GLU A 14 10.89 0.80 5.35
C GLU A 14 9.92 0.48 4.20
N LEU A 15 8.62 0.43 4.47
CA LEU A 15 7.60 0.05 3.49
C LEU A 15 6.90 1.27 2.89
N SER A 16 6.67 1.23 1.58
CA SER A 16 5.93 2.23 0.82
C SER A 16 4.63 1.64 0.30
N PHE A 17 3.51 2.27 0.64
CA PHE A 17 2.17 1.89 0.26
C PHE A 17 1.68 2.82 -0.84
N LYS A 18 1.13 2.26 -1.91
CA LYS A 18 0.62 3.03 -3.06
C LYS A 18 -0.77 2.54 -3.43
N SER A 19 -1.74 3.44 -3.54
CA SER A 19 -3.03 3.10 -4.12
C SER A 19 -2.94 3.14 -5.65
N ASN A 20 -3.42 2.07 -6.25
CA ASN A 20 -3.53 1.88 -7.68
C ASN A 20 -5.01 1.78 -8.03
N GLU A 21 -5.61 2.93 -8.38
CA GLU A 21 -7.03 2.98 -8.75
C GLU A 21 -7.33 2.17 -10.00
N THR A 22 -6.40 2.13 -10.96
CA THR A 22 -6.55 1.37 -12.21
C THR A 22 -6.71 -0.13 -11.93
N ARG A 23 -5.94 -0.65 -10.97
CA ARG A 23 -5.97 -2.08 -10.59
C ARG A 23 -6.93 -2.36 -9.44
N GLY A 24 -7.46 -1.33 -8.80
CA GLY A 24 -8.28 -1.44 -7.62
C GLY A 24 -7.53 -2.00 -6.40
N THR A 25 -6.25 -1.66 -6.24
CA THR A 25 -5.37 -2.28 -5.24
C THR A 25 -4.60 -1.26 -4.41
N VAL A 26 -4.24 -1.63 -3.19
CA VAL A 26 -3.14 -1.02 -2.44
C VAL A 26 -1.92 -1.94 -2.58
N GLU A 27 -0.87 -1.43 -3.18
CA GLU A 27 0.40 -2.13 -3.43
C GLU A 27 1.43 -1.69 -2.40
N VAL A 28 2.18 -2.64 -1.84
CA VAL A 28 3.20 -2.42 -0.82
C VAL A 28 4.55 -2.77 -1.40
N PHE A 29 5.50 -1.84 -1.28
CA PHE A 29 6.85 -1.95 -1.79
C PHE A 29 7.85 -1.85 -0.64
N ASP A 30 8.94 -2.61 -0.71
CA ASP A 30 10.08 -2.46 0.18
C ASP A 30 10.97 -1.26 -0.21
N ASN A 31 12.03 -1.02 0.57
CA ASN A 31 13.02 0.03 0.31
C ASN A 31 13.84 -0.21 -0.97
N THR A 32 13.81 -1.42 -1.55
CA THR A 32 14.46 -1.76 -2.83
C THR A 32 13.53 -1.54 -4.03
N GLY A 33 12.28 -1.16 -3.79
CA GLY A 33 11.26 -0.96 -4.83
C GLY A 33 10.59 -2.26 -5.29
N ARG A 34 10.80 -3.38 -4.60
CA ARG A 34 10.11 -4.65 -4.89
C ARG A 34 8.76 -4.68 -4.20
N MET A 35 7.75 -5.16 -4.91
CA MET A 35 6.42 -5.35 -4.33
C MET A 35 6.43 -6.56 -3.40
N VAL A 36 6.15 -6.34 -2.12
CA VAL A 36 6.14 -7.39 -1.09
C VAL A 36 4.73 -7.92 -0.82
N LYS A 37 3.71 -7.05 -0.97
CA LYS A 37 2.31 -7.41 -0.72
C LYS A 37 1.40 -6.53 -1.56
N PHE A 38 0.21 -7.02 -1.88
CA PHE A 38 -0.86 -6.17 -2.42
C PHE A 38 -2.19 -6.60 -1.83
N LYS A 39 -3.12 -5.66 -1.71
CA LYS A 39 -4.49 -5.90 -1.24
C LYS A 39 -5.47 -5.32 -2.24
N ARG A 40 -6.43 -6.11 -2.71
CA ARG A 40 -7.50 -5.64 -3.62
C ARG A 40 -8.53 -4.84 -2.83
N THR A 41 -8.26 -3.55 -2.68
CA THR A 41 -9.15 -2.59 -2.04
C THR A 41 -8.87 -1.21 -2.61
N VAL A 42 -9.91 -0.41 -2.80
CA VAL A 42 -9.80 1.00 -3.21
C VAL A 42 -10.24 1.87 -2.03
N PRO A 43 -9.33 2.66 -1.46
CA PRO A 43 -9.71 3.61 -0.41
C PRO A 43 -10.59 4.73 -1.00
N ASN A 44 -11.63 5.14 -0.28
CA ASN A 44 -12.51 6.23 -0.73
C ASN A 44 -11.87 7.61 -0.54
N ASN A 45 -10.94 7.72 0.42
CA ASN A 45 -10.24 8.94 0.77
C ASN A 45 -8.86 8.62 1.37
N TYR A 46 -8.03 9.65 1.58
CA TYR A 46 -6.68 9.48 2.12
C TYR A 46 -6.64 8.92 3.56
N SER A 47 -7.63 9.24 4.39
CA SER A 47 -7.72 8.73 5.77
C SER A 47 -7.99 7.22 5.81
N ASP A 48 -8.92 6.75 4.98
CA ASP A 48 -9.19 5.33 4.76
C ASP A 48 -7.94 4.61 4.26
N PHE A 49 -7.21 5.25 3.33
CA PHE A 49 -5.95 4.71 2.80
C PHE A 49 -4.87 4.58 3.88
N GLN A 50 -4.67 5.60 4.71
CA GLN A 50 -3.70 5.53 5.82
C GLN A 50 -4.07 4.40 6.80
N SER A 51 -5.34 4.29 7.16
CA SER A 51 -5.83 3.22 8.05
C SER A 51 -5.59 1.83 7.44
N LEU A 52 -5.87 1.67 6.14
CA LEU A 52 -5.59 0.43 5.41
C LEU A 52 -4.09 0.12 5.34
N ALA A 53 -3.25 1.13 5.09
CA ALA A 53 -1.80 0.97 5.06
C ALA A 53 -1.25 0.55 6.43
N PHE A 54 -1.73 1.14 7.53
CA PHE A 54 -1.38 0.71 8.89
C PHE A 54 -1.80 -0.73 9.19
N ASN A 55 -3.01 -1.13 8.80
CA ASN A 55 -3.45 -2.51 8.98
C ASN A 55 -2.57 -3.49 8.20
N ILE A 56 -2.24 -3.17 6.94
CA ILE A 56 -1.34 -4.02 6.13
C ILE A 56 0.07 -4.04 6.73
N TYR A 57 0.56 -2.93 7.27
CA TYR A 57 1.85 -2.86 7.97
C TYR A 57 1.87 -3.79 9.19
N ASN A 58 0.84 -3.76 10.03
CA ASN A 58 0.73 -4.63 11.20
C ASN A 58 0.64 -6.11 10.81
N ASP A 59 -0.13 -6.45 9.76
CA ASP A 59 -0.19 -7.82 9.23
C ASP A 59 1.20 -8.31 8.81
N ILE A 60 1.98 -7.44 8.14
CA ILE A 60 3.34 -7.77 7.71
C ILE A 60 4.28 -7.92 8.91
N ASP A 61 4.24 -7.00 9.87
CA ASP A 61 5.10 -7.05 11.07
C ASP A 61 4.80 -8.28 11.94
N GLU A 62 3.54 -8.70 12.04
CA GLU A 62 3.16 -9.93 12.74
C GLU A 62 3.70 -11.18 12.00
N ASP A 63 3.60 -11.21 10.67
CA ASP A 63 4.17 -12.29 9.85
C ASP A 63 5.71 -12.40 10.03
N TYR A 64 6.42 -11.28 10.24
CA TYR A 64 7.87 -11.26 10.48
C TYR A 64 8.31 -11.70 11.89
N ARG A 65 7.42 -11.62 12.89
CA ARG A 65 7.74 -11.98 14.29
C ARG A 65 7.50 -13.46 14.63
N LYS A 66 6.88 -14.23 13.74
CA LYS A 66 6.63 -15.68 13.90
C LYS A 66 7.74 -16.50 13.27
#